data_AF-A0A848Q7Z9-F1
#
_entry.id   AF-A0A848Q7Z9-F1
#
_cell.length_a   1.000
_cell.length_b   1.000
_cell.length_c   1.000
_cell.angle_alpha   90.00
_cell.angle_beta   90.00
_cell.angle_gamma   90.00
#
_symmetry.space_group_name_H-M   'P 1'
#
loop_
_entity.id
_entity.type
_entity.pdbx_description
1 polymer ?
#
loop_
_entity_poly.entity_id
_entity_poly.type
_entity_poly.pdbx_seq_one_letter_code
_entity_poly.pdbx_strand_id
1 'polypeptide(L)'
;NFRLPAQTIIQAAGKFKESRWSNVLYMVIEVIFLAILTPFFGVSGALIAMIIASLIKGIWFIIIVEKHVFSKLYLKSALRFFQGSIIIAGCFLIFQYLINVEILTIPYFIMWGFILVTAVFIIVIATNFIVDSNQSINIIRRMISRKRKS
;
A
#
# COMPACT_ATOMS: atom_id res chain seq x y z
N ASN A 1 -1.36 -4.43 13.22
CA ASN A 1 -2.85 -4.31 13.18
C ASN A 1 -3.37 -3.35 12.10
N PHE A 2 -2.95 -3.48 10.83
CA PHE A 2 -3.41 -2.63 9.71
C PHE A 2 -4.61 -3.21 8.93
N ARG A 3 -5.09 -4.42 9.26
CA ARG A 3 -6.19 -5.12 8.56
C ARG A 3 -7.61 -4.61 8.91
N LEU A 4 -7.76 -3.81 9.96
CA LEU A 4 -9.04 -3.42 10.54
C LEU A 4 -9.90 -2.43 9.71
N PRO A 5 -9.40 -1.37 9.05
CA PRO A 5 -10.28 -0.31 8.56
C PRO A 5 -11.25 -0.81 7.48
N ALA A 6 -10.79 -1.70 6.60
CA ALA A 6 -11.60 -2.27 5.53
C ALA A 6 -12.78 -3.11 6.04
N GLN A 7 -12.52 -4.04 6.97
CA GLN A 7 -13.55 -4.91 7.52
C GLN A 7 -14.48 -4.15 8.47
N THR A 8 -13.97 -3.16 9.19
CA THR A 8 -14.77 -2.31 10.08
C THR A 8 -15.73 -1.42 9.29
N ILE A 9 -15.31 -0.86 8.16
CA ILE A 9 -16.19 -0.05 7.29
C ILE A 9 -17.34 -0.90 6.74
N ILE A 10 -17.06 -2.12 6.25
CA ILE A 10 -18.10 -3.00 5.70
C ILE A 10 -19.04 -3.52 6.79
N GLN A 11 -18.51 -3.80 7.99
CA GLN A 11 -19.31 -4.18 9.16
C GLN A 11 -20.21 -3.04 9.63
N ALA A 12 -19.69 -1.81 9.69
CA ALA A 12 -20.48 -0.62 10.02
C ALA A 12 -21.60 -0.36 8.99
N ALA A 13 -21.39 -0.73 7.72
CA ALA A 13 -22.39 -0.66 6.66
C ALA A 13 -23.40 -1.83 6.66
N GLY A 14 -23.29 -2.79 7.59
CA GLY A 14 -24.19 -3.95 7.68
C GLY A 14 -24.00 -5.02 6.58
N LYS A 15 -22.92 -4.94 5.79
CA LYS A 15 -22.67 -5.80 4.61
C LYS A 15 -21.70 -6.96 4.88
N PHE A 16 -21.83 -7.58 6.05
CA PHE A 16 -20.91 -8.63 6.52
C PHE A 16 -20.85 -9.88 5.62
N LYS A 17 -22.00 -10.31 5.08
CA LYS A 17 -22.08 -11.54 4.27
C LYS A 17 -21.27 -11.43 2.96
N GLU A 18 -21.36 -10.29 2.28
CA GLU A 18 -20.64 -10.04 1.02
C GLU A 18 -19.12 -9.98 1.24
N SER A 19 -18.66 -9.35 2.33
CA SER A 19 -17.23 -9.32 2.69
C SER A 19 -16.67 -10.69 3.07
N ARG A 20 -17.48 -11.53 3.75
CA ARG A 20 -17.07 -12.89 4.12
C ARG A 20 -16.82 -13.75 2.89
N TRP A 21 -17.73 -13.75 1.93
CA TRP A 21 -17.58 -14.52 0.69
C TRP A 21 -16.40 -14.05 -0.15
N SER A 22 -16.18 -12.73 -0.25
CA SER A 22 -15.00 -12.19 -0.93
C SER A 22 -13.69 -12.62 -0.26
N ASN A 23 -13.63 -12.62 1.08
CA ASN A 23 -12.44 -13.09 1.80
C ASN A 23 -12.18 -14.59 1.66
N VAL A 24 -13.23 -15.42 1.55
CA VAL A 24 -13.09 -16.85 1.31
C VAL A 24 -12.55 -17.12 -0.10
N LEU A 25 -13.14 -16.50 -1.12
CA LEU A 25 -12.64 -16.60 -2.50
C LEU A 25 -11.19 -16.15 -2.60
N TYR A 26 -10.84 -15.08 -1.90
CA TYR A 26 -9.48 -14.60 -1.82
C TYR A 26 -8.50 -15.64 -1.24
N MET A 27 -8.84 -16.25 -0.10
CA MET A 27 -8.00 -17.28 0.51
C MET A 27 -7.82 -18.49 -0.42
N VAL A 28 -8.88 -18.89 -1.13
CA VAL A 28 -8.79 -20.00 -2.09
C VAL A 28 -7.84 -19.65 -3.24
N ILE A 29 -7.95 -18.44 -3.80
CA ILE A 29 -7.05 -17.97 -4.86
C ILE A 29 -5.59 -17.91 -4.37
N GLU A 30 -5.35 -17.40 -3.16
CA GLU A 30 -4.01 -17.32 -2.56
C GLU A 30 -3.38 -18.72 -2.40
N VAL A 31 -4.15 -19.69 -1.90
CA VAL A 31 -3.70 -21.09 -1.76
C VAL A 31 -3.40 -21.72 -3.11
N ILE A 32 -4.21 -21.45 -4.14
CA ILE A 32 -3.96 -21.93 -5.50
C ILE A 32 -2.65 -21.35 -6.05
N PHE A 33 -2.43 -20.05 -5.91
CA PHE A 33 -1.18 -19.42 -6.37
C PHE A 33 0.05 -19.94 -5.60
N LEU A 34 -0.08 -20.18 -4.30
CA LEU A 34 0.99 -20.81 -3.51
C LEU A 34 1.28 -22.23 -4.01
N ALA A 35 0.25 -23.06 -4.19
CA ALA A 35 0.41 -24.43 -4.66
C ALA A 35 1.04 -24.51 -6.06
N ILE A 36 0.79 -23.52 -6.93
CA ILE A 36 1.36 -23.47 -8.27
C ILE A 36 2.77 -22.86 -8.24
N LEU A 37 3.00 -21.69 -7.64
CA LEU A 37 4.29 -21.00 -7.76
C LEU A 37 5.37 -21.52 -6.82
N THR A 38 5.02 -22.00 -5.62
CA THR A 38 6.00 -22.45 -4.63
C THR A 38 6.82 -23.65 -5.10
N PRO A 39 6.27 -24.67 -5.80
CA PRO A 39 7.07 -25.76 -6.34
C PRO A 39 8.09 -25.34 -7.41
N PHE A 40 7.75 -24.36 -8.27
CA PHE A 40 8.63 -23.93 -9.36
C PHE A 40 9.68 -22.91 -8.93
N PHE A 41 9.33 -22.01 -8.02
CA PHE A 41 10.18 -20.87 -7.64
C PHE A 41 10.56 -20.86 -6.15
N GLY A 42 10.26 -21.93 -5.41
CA GLY A 42 10.54 -22.05 -3.98
C GLY A 42 9.92 -20.92 -3.15
N VAL A 43 10.71 -20.37 -2.23
CA VAL A 43 10.29 -19.26 -1.35
C VAL A 43 9.97 -18.01 -2.15
N SER A 44 10.71 -17.72 -3.23
CA SER A 44 10.45 -16.58 -4.10
C SER A 44 9.07 -16.69 -4.78
N GLY A 45 8.69 -17.90 -5.19
CA GLY A 45 7.36 -18.19 -5.72
C GLY A 45 6.25 -17.94 -4.71
N ALA A 46 6.48 -18.32 -3.45
CA ALA A 46 5.54 -18.04 -2.37
C ALA A 46 5.35 -16.54 -2.14
N LEU A 47 6.44 -15.75 -2.15
CA LEU A 47 6.37 -14.30 -2.01
C LEU A 47 5.60 -13.64 -3.16
N ILE A 48 5.85 -14.08 -4.40
CA ILE A 48 5.14 -13.57 -5.58
C ILE A 48 3.64 -13.90 -5.49
N ALA A 49 3.29 -15.12 -5.10
CA ALA A 49 1.91 -15.53 -4.89
C ALA A 49 1.20 -14.64 -3.86
N MET A 50 1.84 -14.36 -2.73
CA MET A 50 1.30 -13.48 -1.68
C MET A 50 1.11 -12.04 -2.15
N ILE A 51 2.05 -11.50 -2.93
CA ILE A 51 1.95 -10.14 -3.50
C ILE A 51 0.76 -10.08 -4.46
N ILE A 52 0.67 -11.01 -5.41
CA ILE A 52 -0.42 -11.05 -6.40
C ILE A 52 -1.77 -11.19 -5.71
N ALA A 53 -1.87 -12.10 -4.74
CA ALA A 53 -3.08 -12.28 -3.95
C ALA A 53 -3.44 -10.94 -3.27
N SER A 54 -2.52 -10.31 -2.55
CA SER A 54 -2.80 -9.07 -1.83
C SER A 54 -3.33 -7.94 -2.73
N LEU A 55 -2.85 -7.85 -3.99
CA LEU A 55 -3.33 -6.89 -4.97
C LEU A 55 -4.76 -7.19 -5.42
N ILE A 56 -5.07 -8.45 -5.76
CA ILE A 56 -6.42 -8.89 -6.13
C ILE A 56 -7.41 -8.58 -5.01
N LYS A 57 -7.03 -8.81 -3.75
CA LYS A 57 -7.84 -8.46 -2.58
C LYS A 57 -8.13 -6.97 -2.49
N GLY A 58 -7.12 -6.14 -2.71
CA GLY A 58 -7.25 -4.69 -2.70
C GLY A 58 -8.24 -4.20 -3.76
N ILE A 59 -8.15 -4.74 -4.97
CA ILE A 59 -9.06 -4.40 -6.08
C ILE A 59 -10.50 -4.81 -5.75
N TRP A 60 -10.70 -6.06 -5.31
CA TRP A 60 -12.03 -6.55 -4.92
C TRP A 60 -12.66 -5.74 -3.79
N PHE A 61 -11.86 -5.32 -2.81
CA PHE A 61 -12.31 -4.46 -1.74
C PHE A 61 -12.82 -3.10 -2.27
N ILE A 62 -12.08 -2.47 -3.17
CA ILE A 62 -12.48 -1.19 -3.78
C ILE A 62 -13.83 -1.34 -4.49
N ILE A 63 -14.00 -2.40 -5.29
CA ILE A 63 -15.24 -2.68 -6.03
C ILE A 63 -16.43 -2.87 -5.08
N ILE A 64 -16.26 -3.66 -4.01
CA ILE A 64 -17.35 -3.93 -3.06
C ILE A 64 -17.75 -2.66 -2.31
N VAL A 65 -16.77 -1.87 -1.86
CA VAL A 65 -17.01 -0.63 -1.11
C VAL A 65 -17.70 0.41 -1.98
N GLU A 66 -17.28 0.57 -3.23
CA GLU A 66 -17.94 1.46 -4.19
C GLU A 66 -19.39 1.04 -4.44
N LYS A 67 -19.64 -0.26 -4.64
CA LYS A 67 -20.97 -0.74 -4.99
C LYS A 67 -21.96 -0.73 -3.81
N HIS A 68 -21.49 -0.90 -2.58
CA HIS A 68 -22.38 -1.16 -1.44
C HIS A 68 -22.25 -0.21 -0.25
N VAL A 69 -21.21 0.63 -0.17
CA VAL A 69 -20.95 1.49 1.00
C VAL A 69 -20.97 2.98 0.63
N PHE A 70 -20.38 3.36 -0.51
CA PHE A 70 -20.29 4.77 -0.91
C PHE A 70 -20.60 4.94 -2.40
N SER A 71 -21.63 5.72 -2.74
CA SER A 71 -22.09 5.92 -4.12
C SER A 71 -21.10 6.67 -5.05
N LYS A 72 -19.94 7.13 -4.55
CA LYS A 72 -18.92 7.85 -5.33
C LYS A 72 -17.66 7.01 -5.51
N LEU A 73 -17.20 6.93 -6.75
CA LEU A 73 -15.95 6.28 -7.15
C LEU A 73 -14.73 6.87 -6.40
N TYR A 74 -14.05 6.02 -5.62
CA TYR A 74 -12.75 6.33 -5.01
C TYR A 74 -11.58 6.21 -5.99
N LEU A 75 -11.85 6.25 -7.31
CA LEU A 75 -10.82 6.18 -8.36
C LEU A 75 -9.65 7.13 -8.10
N LYS A 76 -9.89 8.33 -7.58
CA LYS A 76 -8.81 9.26 -7.19
C LYS A 76 -7.91 8.72 -6.06
N SER A 77 -8.46 8.06 -5.04
CA SER A 77 -7.64 7.44 -3.98
C SER A 77 -6.90 6.20 -4.49
N ALA A 78 -7.54 5.38 -5.34
CA ALA A 78 -6.88 4.24 -5.96
C ALA A 78 -5.71 4.70 -6.85
N LEU A 79 -5.92 5.70 -7.71
CA LEU A 79 -4.88 6.29 -8.55
C LEU A 79 -3.71 6.86 -7.73
N ARG A 80 -3.97 7.47 -6.57
CA ARG A 80 -2.92 7.94 -5.66
C ARG A 80 -2.09 6.80 -5.07
N PHE A 81 -2.74 5.69 -4.70
CA PHE A 81 -2.04 4.50 -4.22
C PHE A 81 -1.13 3.91 -5.31
N PHE A 82 -1.64 3.83 -6.54
CA PHE A 82 -0.83 3.40 -7.69
C PHE A 82 0.32 4.36 -7.98
N GLN A 83 0.09 5.68 -7.95
CA GLN A 83 1.15 6.68 -8.12
C GLN A 83 2.25 6.53 -7.05
N GLY A 84 1.88 6.39 -5.77
CA GLY A 84 2.84 6.15 -4.69
C GLY A 84 3.65 4.88 -4.90
N SER A 85 3.00 3.81 -5.34
CA SER A 85 3.67 2.53 -5.64
C SER A 85 4.66 2.66 -6.81
N ILE A 86 4.30 3.40 -7.86
CA ILE A 86 5.18 3.68 -9.00
C ILE A 86 6.38 4.52 -8.59
N ILE A 87 6.19 5.54 -7.75
CA ILE A 87 7.28 6.38 -7.25
C ILE A 87 8.28 5.53 -6.44
N ILE A 88 7.79 4.68 -5.54
CA ILE A 88 8.63 3.79 -4.74
C ILE A 88 9.41 2.82 -5.64
N ALA A 89 8.74 2.21 -6.62
CA ALA A 89 9.40 1.32 -7.59
C ALA A 89 10.45 2.06 -8.42
N GLY A 90 10.18 3.31 -8.84
CA GLY A 90 11.13 4.17 -9.53
C GLY A 90 12.35 4.50 -8.68
N CYS A 91 12.15 4.86 -7.40
CA CYS A 91 13.26 5.07 -6.47
C CYS A 91 14.12 3.82 -6.31
N PHE A 92 13.50 2.64 -6.20
CA PHE A 92 14.22 1.38 -6.11
C PHE A 92 15.14 1.15 -7.32
N LEU A 93 14.61 1.33 -8.54
CA LEU A 93 15.39 1.17 -9.77
C LEU A 93 16.54 2.18 -9.88
N ILE A 94 16.28 3.45 -9.52
CA ILE A 94 17.30 4.50 -9.53
C ILE A 94 18.40 4.17 -8.52
N PHE A 95 18.05 3.83 -7.29
CA PHE A 95 19.06 3.51 -6.27
C PHE A 95 19.85 2.26 -6.61
N GLN A 96 19.23 1.24 -7.20
CA GLN A 96 19.94 0.04 -7.65
C GLN A 96 20.98 0.37 -8.75
N TYR A 97 20.64 1.24 -9.69
CA TYR A 97 21.53 1.58 -10.80
C TYR A 97 22.62 2.59 -10.41
N LEU A 98 22.27 3.57 -9.57
CA LEU A 98 23.14 4.70 -9.23
C LEU A 98 24.04 4.41 -8.01
N ILE A 99 23.57 3.59 -7.08
CA ILE A 99 24.25 3.32 -5.80
C ILE A 99 24.41 1.81 -5.66
N ASN A 100 25.46 1.27 -6.28
CA ASN A 100 25.85 -0.11 -6.05
C ASN A 100 26.54 -0.21 -4.67
N VAL A 101 25.74 -0.40 -3.61
CA VAL A 101 26.25 -0.54 -2.24
C VAL A 101 26.72 -1.97 -2.01
N GLU A 102 28.03 -2.18 -1.99
CA GLU A 102 28.60 -3.44 -1.53
C GLU A 102 28.55 -3.51 0.01
N ILE A 103 27.86 -4.53 0.53
CA ILE A 103 27.69 -4.72 1.97
C ILE A 103 28.92 -5.43 2.51
N LEU A 104 29.88 -4.65 3.02
CA LEU A 104 31.14 -5.18 3.55
C LEU A 104 31.05 -5.57 5.04
N THR A 105 30.13 -4.96 5.81
CA THR A 105 30.00 -5.20 7.26
C THR A 105 28.61 -4.82 7.79
N ILE A 106 28.13 -5.47 8.85
CA ILE A 106 26.80 -5.23 9.46
C ILE A 106 26.53 -3.75 9.82
N PRO A 107 27.47 -2.98 10.41
CA PRO A 107 27.23 -1.56 10.69
C PRO A 107 27.03 -0.73 9.43
N TYR A 108 27.75 -1.06 8.36
CA TYR A 108 27.64 -0.41 7.05
C TYR A 108 26.28 -0.66 6.41
N PHE A 109 25.76 -1.88 6.54
CA PHE A 109 24.39 -2.24 6.11
C PHE A 109 23.32 -1.39 6.82
N ILE A 110 23.43 -1.25 8.16
CA ILE A 110 22.45 -0.49 8.95
C ILE A 110 22.48 1.00 8.56
N MET A 111 23.68 1.56 8.40
CA MET A 111 23.85 2.97 8.02
C MET A 111 23.23 3.27 6.66
N TRP A 112 23.56 2.48 5.63
CA TRP A 112 22.99 2.66 4.29
C TRP A 112 21.50 2.38 4.24
N GLY A 113 21.02 1.38 4.99
CA GLY A 113 19.59 1.11 5.13
C GLY A 113 18.85 2.33 5.68
N PHE A 114 19.38 2.97 6.72
CA PHE A 114 18.76 4.17 7.29
C PHE A 114 18.77 5.35 6.32
N ILE A 115 19.87 5.58 5.60
CA ILE A 115 20.01 6.65 4.61
C ILE A 115 18.99 6.45 3.48
N LEU A 116 18.89 5.25 2.91
CA LEU A 116 17.98 4.96 1.80
C LEU A 116 16.51 5.09 2.23
N VAL A 117 16.14 4.57 3.41
CA VAL A 117 14.77 4.70 3.94
C VAL A 117 14.42 6.18 4.14
N THR A 118 15.32 6.96 4.71
CA THR A 118 15.10 8.39 4.94
C THR A 118 14.98 9.15 3.61
N ALA A 119 15.82 8.84 2.62
CA ALA A 119 15.77 9.45 1.29
C ALA A 119 14.45 9.16 0.57
N VAL A 120 14.03 7.89 0.52
CA VAL A 120 12.74 7.49 -0.08
C VAL A 120 11.57 8.18 0.64
N PHE A 121 11.62 8.25 1.97
CA PHE A 121 10.57 8.92 2.76
C PHE A 121 10.43 10.40 2.39
N ILE A 122 11.54 11.13 2.28
CA ILE A 122 11.53 12.53 1.86
C ILE A 122 10.96 12.68 0.46
N ILE A 123 11.38 11.84 -0.49
CA ILE A 123 10.90 11.88 -1.88
C ILE A 123 9.38 11.65 -1.92
N VAL A 124 8.88 10.63 -1.24
CA VAL A 124 7.45 10.30 -1.21
C VAL A 124 6.63 11.46 -0.60
N ILE A 125 7.10 12.09 0.48
CA ILE A 125 6.43 13.27 1.05
C ILE A 125 6.43 14.42 0.05
N ALA A 126 7.57 14.72 -0.56
CA ALA A 126 7.69 15.81 -1.51
C ALA A 126 6.76 15.62 -2.71
N THR A 127 6.72 14.42 -3.29
CA THR A 127 5.82 14.13 -4.42
C THR A 127 4.35 14.22 -4.03
N ASN A 128 3.97 13.71 -2.85
CA ASN A 128 2.59 13.85 -2.36
C ASN A 128 2.21 15.33 -2.12
N PHE A 129 3.14 16.15 -1.65
CA PHE A 129 2.89 17.58 -1.46
C PHE A 129 2.69 18.33 -2.78
N ILE A 130 3.42 17.96 -3.83
CA ILE A 130 3.28 18.54 -5.18
C ILE A 130 1.96 18.11 -5.82
N VAL A 131 1.63 16.81 -5.78
CA VAL A 131 0.44 16.25 -6.45
C VAL A 131 -0.86 16.65 -5.75
N ASP A 132 -0.85 16.76 -4.42
CA ASP A 132 -2.05 17.03 -3.60
C ASP A 132 -1.87 18.27 -2.70
N SER A 133 -1.28 19.33 -3.26
CA SER A 133 -1.04 20.59 -2.57
C SER A 133 -2.30 21.13 -1.87
N ASN A 134 -3.45 21.08 -2.54
CA ASN A 134 -4.72 21.56 -2.00
C ASN A 134 -5.25 20.75 -0.80
N GLN A 135 -5.08 19.42 -0.78
CA GLN A 135 -5.48 18.61 0.38
C GLN A 135 -4.49 18.75 1.53
N SER A 136 -3.19 18.79 1.22
CA SER A 136 -2.13 18.97 2.20
C SER A 136 -2.26 20.32 2.94
N ILE A 137 -2.52 21.40 2.20
CA ILE A 137 -2.78 22.74 2.77
C ILE A 137 -4.04 22.73 3.66
N ASN A 138 -5.10 22.02 3.26
CA ASN A 138 -6.31 21.92 4.06
C ASN A 138 -6.09 21.13 5.37
N ILE A 139 -5.25 20.11 5.36
CA ILE A 139 -4.87 19.36 6.57
C ILE A 139 -4.05 20.24 7.52
N ILE A 140 -3.06 20.97 6.99
CA ILE A 140 -2.23 21.91 7.78
C ILE A 140 -3.10 23.03 8.37
N ARG A 141 -4.00 23.64 7.57
CA ARG A 141 -4.96 24.64 8.06
C ARG A 141 -5.85 24.09 9.18
N ARG A 142 -6.31 22.84 9.07
CA ARG A 142 -7.11 22.20 10.14
C ARG A 142 -6.32 21.98 11.42
N MET A 143 -5.06 21.53 11.32
CA MET A 143 -4.18 21.39 12.49
C MET A 143 -3.92 22.73 13.18
N ILE A 144 -3.62 23.78 12.40
CA ILE A 144 -3.43 25.14 12.93
C ILE A 144 -4.72 25.68 13.55
N SER A 145 -5.88 25.45 12.93
CA SER A 145 -7.18 25.90 13.46
C SER A 145 -7.57 25.22 14.78
N ARG A 146 -7.18 23.95 14.98
CA ARG A 146 -7.42 23.21 16.23
C ARG A 146 -6.52 23.71 17.36
N LYS A 147 -5.26 24.04 17.06
CA LYS A 147 -4.37 24.68 18.03
C LYS A 147 -4.82 26.08 18.46
N ARG A 148 -5.62 26.77 17.65
CA ARG A 148 -6.16 28.10 17.96
C ARG A 148 -7.43 28.10 18.83
N LYS A 149 -8.02 26.92 19.05
CA LYS A 149 -9.25 26.70 19.86
C LYS A 149 -8.97 26.04 21.22
N SER A 150 -7.71 25.70 21.48
CA SER A 150 -7.18 25.25 22.77
C SER A 150 -6.42 26.40 23.40
#